data_AF-A0A928EF11-F1
#
_entry.id   AF-A0A928EF11-F1
#
_cell.length_a   1.000
_cell.length_b   1.000
_cell.length_c   1.000
_cell.angle_alpha   90.00
_cell.angle_beta   90.00
_cell.angle_gamma   90.00
#
_symmetry.space_group_name_H-M   'P 1'
#
loop_
_entity.id
_entity.type
_entity.pdbx_description
1 polymer ?
#
loop_
_entity_poly.entity_id
_entity_poly.type
_entity_poly.pdbx_seq_one_letter_code
_entity_poly.pdbx_strand_id
1 'polypeptide(L)' 'MDKEVRKLVKELEAAGFTTERTSRGHVKVYRDGTLITTLPGTPSSSRSLKNAMAYLRRAGFRR' A
#
# COMPACT_ATOMS: atom_id res chain seq x y z
N MET A 1 7.68 11.11 -1.39
CA MET A 1 6.48 10.26 -1.53
C MET A 1 5.62 10.86 -2.60
N ASP A 2 5.32 10.09 -3.64
CA ASP A 2 4.52 10.55 -4.76
C ASP A 2 3.08 10.90 -4.31
N LYS A 3 2.43 11.85 -4.99
CA LYS A 3 1.03 12.24 -4.72
C LYS A 3 0.10 11.03 -4.83
N GLU A 4 0.37 10.13 -5.77
CA GLU A 4 -0.45 8.93 -5.99
C GLU A 4 -0.33 7.95 -4.83
N VAL A 5 0.89 7.67 -4.35
CA VAL A 5 1.12 6.81 -3.18
C VAL A 5 0.46 7.42 -1.94
N ARG A 6 0.48 8.75 -1.79
CA ARG A 6 -0.20 9.42 -0.67
C ARG A 6 -1.71 9.29 -0.71
N LYS A 7 -2.30 9.33 -1.90
CA LYS A 7 -3.73 9.07 -2.08
C LYS A 7 -4.07 7.62 -1.74
N LEU A 8 -3.27 6.67 -2.24
CA LEU A 8 -3.45 5.24 -1.97
C LEU A 8 -3.36 4.90 -0.48
N VAL A 9 -2.38 5.47 0.24
CA VAL A 9 -2.25 5.28 1.69
C VAL A 9 -3.50 5.75 2.43
N LYS A 10 -4.03 6.93 2.08
CA LYS A 10 -5.27 7.44 2.69
C LYS A 10 -6.49 6.56 2.38
N GLU A 11 -6.61 6.08 1.15
CA GLU A 11 -7.70 5.17 0.76
C GLU A 11 -7.59 3.84 1.54
N LEU A 12 -6.37 3.33 1.76
CA LEU A 12 -6.12 2.13 2.56
C LEU A 12 -6.48 2.33 4.03
N GLU A 13 -6.04 3.43 4.63
CA GLU A 13 -6.39 3.80 6.01
C GLU A 13 -7.90 3.92 6.19
N ALA A 14 -8.59 4.57 5.25
CA ALA A 14 -10.06 4.68 5.25
C ALA A 14 -10.76 3.32 5.09
N ALA A 15 -10.15 2.37 4.39
CA ALA A 15 -10.64 1.00 4.23
C ALA A 15 -10.31 0.08 5.43
N GLY A 16 -9.74 0.64 6.52
CA GLY A 16 -9.41 -0.09 7.74
C GLY A 16 -8.07 -0.84 7.69
N PHE A 17 -7.19 -0.52 6.74
CA PHE A 17 -5.84 -1.05 6.71
C PHE A 17 -4.89 -0.16 7.51
N THR A 18 -3.93 -0.76 8.21
CA THR A 18 -2.87 -0.02 8.87
C THR A 18 -1.69 0.16 7.93
N THR A 19 -1.21 1.39 7.76
CA THR A 19 -0.02 1.64 6.93
C THR A 19 1.16 2.11 7.78
N GLU A 20 2.33 1.53 7.55
CA GLU A 20 3.56 1.87 8.25
C GLU A 20 4.64 2.28 7.25
N ARG A 21 5.27 3.43 7.46
CA ARG A 21 6.37 3.89 6.60
C ARG A 21 7.70 3.45 7.17
N THR A 22 8.52 2.86 6.33
CA THR A 22 9.91 2.50 6.64
C THR A 22 10.85 3.67 6.31
N SER A 23 11.98 3.74 7.01
CA SER A 23 13.05 4.72 6.76
C SER A 23 13.60 4.71 5.34
N ARG A 24 13.50 3.58 4.64
CA ARG A 24 13.90 3.41 3.22
C ARG A 24 12.82 3.87 2.23
N GLY A 25 11.76 4.51 2.71
CA GLY A 25 10.69 5.04 1.87
C GLY A 25 9.72 3.99 1.33
N HIS A 26 9.67 2.78 1.87
CA HIS A 26 8.60 1.81 1.56
C HIS A 26 7.44 1.96 2.55
N VAL A 27 6.22 1.64 2.12
CA VAL A 27 5.03 1.63 2.97
C VAL A 27 4.52 0.20 3.13
N LYS A 28 4.58 -0.34 4.33
CA LYS A 28 3.97 -1.63 4.66
C LYS A 28 2.48 -1.43 4.92
N VAL A 29 1.68 -2.37 4.45
CA VAL A 29 0.24 -2.37 4.63
C VAL A 29 -0.15 -3.62 5.39
N TYR A 30 -0.83 -3.42 6.50
CA TYR A 30 -1.31 -4.47 7.38
C TYR A 30 -2.84 -4.47 7.43
N ARG A 31 -3.41 -5.65 7.69
CA ARG A 31 -4.82 -5.84 7.99
C ARG A 31 -4.94 -6.87 9.10
N ASP A 32 -5.66 -6.53 10.16
CA ASP A 32 -5.89 -7.43 11.30
C ASP A 32 -4.56 -8.00 11.88
N GLY A 33 -3.51 -7.18 11.93
CA GLY A 33 -2.17 -7.57 12.40
C GLY A 33 -1.32 -8.36 11.39
N THR A 34 -1.87 -8.72 10.22
CA THR A 34 -1.15 -9.45 9.18
C THR A 34 -0.61 -8.50 8.10
N LEU A 35 0.66 -8.65 7.73
CA LEU A 35 1.26 -7.90 6.63
C LEU A 35 0.68 -8.40 5.29
N ILE A 36 -0.06 -7.54 4.59
CA ILE A 36 -0.66 -7.85 3.28
C ILE A 36 0.36 -7.63 2.17
N THR A 37 0.99 -6.46 2.15
CA THR A 37 1.94 -6.09 1.10
C THR A 37 2.84 -4.95 1.54
N THR A 38 3.93 -4.74 0.79
CA THR A 38 4.80 -3.56 0.91
C THR A 38 4.74 -2.76 -0.39
N LEU A 39 4.34 -1.50 -0.30
CA LEU A 39 4.33 -0.54 -1.40
C LEU A 39 5.69 0.17 -1.48
N PRO A 40 6.21 0.43 -2.69
CA PRO A 40 7.31 1.37 -2.87
C PRO A 40 6.81 2.81 -2.66
N GLY A 41 7.56 3.66 -1.97
CA GLY A 41 7.16 5.07 -1.78
C GLY A 41 7.40 5.98 -2.98
N THR A 42 8.12 5.46 -3.98
CA THR A 42 8.31 6.09 -5.29
C THR A 42 7.91 5.09 -6.38
N PRO A 43 6.94 5.38 -7.25
CA PRO A 43 6.41 4.46 -8.24
C PRO A 43 7.32 4.28 -9.48
N SER A 44 8.65 4.30 -9.35
CA SER A 44 9.57 4.12 -10.49
C SER A 44 9.47 2.73 -11.17
N SER A 45 8.74 1.79 -10.58
CA SER A 45 8.40 0.52 -11.23
C SER A 45 6.89 0.27 -11.15
N SER A 46 6.19 0.55 -12.26
CA SER A 46 4.75 0.30 -12.40
C SER A 46 4.37 -1.16 -12.09
N ARG A 47 5.29 -2.10 -12.26
CA ARG A 47 5.09 -3.53 -11.96
C ARG A 47 4.91 -3.78 -10.46
N SER A 48 5.68 -3.09 -9.62
CA SER A 48 5.61 -3.24 -8.16
C SER A 48 4.28 -2.73 -7.61
N LEU A 49 3.79 -1.60 -8.13
CA LEU A 49 2.48 -1.06 -7.77
C LEU A 49 1.35 -2.02 -8.17
N LYS A 50 1.40 -2.57 -9.40
CA LYS A 50 0.40 -3.54 -9.89
C LYS A 50 0.35 -4.80 -9.04
N ASN A 51 1.52 -5.35 -8.68
CA ASN A 51 1.60 -6.51 -7.80
C ASN A 51 1.01 -6.22 -6.42
N ALA A 52 1.39 -5.10 -5.81
CA ALA A 52 0.86 -4.70 -4.51
C ALA A 52 -0.65 -4.48 -4.56
N MET A 53 -1.18 -3.84 -5.62
CA MET A 53 -2.61 -3.67 -5.85
C MET A 53 -3.33 -5.02 -5.93
N ALA A 54 -2.73 -6.04 -6.55
CA ALA A 54 -3.30 -7.39 -6.60
C ALA A 54 -3.41 -8.02 -5.21
N TYR A 55 -2.40 -7.86 -4.35
CA TYR A 55 -2.47 -8.30 -2.95
C TYR A 55 -3.54 -7.55 -2.15
N LEU A 56 -3.62 -6.23 -2.33
CA LEU A 56 -4.65 -5.40 -1.68
C LEU A 56 -6.06 -5.83 -2.10
N ARG A 57 -6.28 -6.07 -3.40
CA ARG A 57 -7.58 -6.58 -3.91
C ARG A 57 -7.94 -7.93 -3.32
N ARG A 58 -6.96 -8.83 -3.16
CA ARG A 58 -7.17 -10.13 -2.48
C ARG A 58 -7.50 -9.96 -0.99
N ALA A 59 -6.94 -8.93 -0.35
CA ALA A 59 -7.25 -8.58 1.03
C ALA A 59 -8.56 -7.78 1.20
N GLY A 60 -9.38 -7.67 0.15
CA GLY A 60 -10.69 -7.02 0.20
C GLY A 60 -10.67 -5.52 -0.08
N PHE A 61 -9.53 -4.93 -0.48
CA PHE A 61 -9.48 -3.54 -0.92
C PHE A 61 -10.11 -3.39 -2.31
N ARG A 62 -11.26 -2.70 -2.39
CA ARG A 62 -11.95 -2.40 -3.65
C ARG A 62 -12.00 -0.89 -3.82
N ARG A 63 -11.26 -0.41 -4.82
CA ARG A 63 -11.22 1.00 -5.27
C ARG A 63 -12.21 1.21 -6.41
#